data_AF-A0A1Y6BR46-F1
#
_entry.id   AF-A0A1Y6BR46-F1
#
_cell.length_a   1.000
_cell.length_b   1.000
_cell.length_c   1.000
_cell.angle_alpha   90.00
_cell.angle_beta   90.00
_cell.angle_gamma   90.00
#
_symmetry.space_group_name_H-M   'P 1'
#
loop_
_entity.id
_entity.type
_entity.pdbx_description
1 polymer ?
#
loop_
_entity_poly.entity_id
_entity_poly.type
_entity_poly.pdbx_seq_one_letter_code
_entity_poly.pdbx_strand_id
1 'polypeptide(L)'
;MKKLYIKSYVFIAGLVMLFVGLYTALTPLEYVAAMTSGNTLPSINMLSDLRGMGGMLVVLGVYVLLSAFRSAWRQPALMLAASVYATFVVFRSLGFALDGTPELAIMSAYGIELVLALAGVTLLKARETKQDMTAVSI
;
A
#
# COMPACT_ATOMS: atom_id res chain seq x y z
N MET A 1 3.31 24.19 2.56
CA MET A 1 2.89 23.11 3.47
C MET A 1 2.24 21.91 2.76
N LYS A 2 1.10 22.05 2.03
CA LYS A 2 0.43 20.91 1.33
C LYS A 2 1.32 20.08 0.38
N LYS A 3 2.22 20.70 -0.39
CA LYS A 3 3.17 19.97 -1.25
C LYS A 3 4.17 19.12 -0.45
N LEU A 4 4.50 19.53 0.78
CA LEU A 4 5.38 18.78 1.67
C LEU A 4 4.66 17.54 2.21
N TYR A 5 3.40 17.67 2.63
CA TYR A 5 2.61 16.51 3.10
C TYR A 5 2.45 15.43 2.02
N ILE A 6 2.11 15.81 0.79
CA ILE A 6 2.01 14.84 -0.31
C ILE A 6 3.36 14.18 -0.59
N LYS A 7 4.46 14.97 -0.58
CA LYS A 7 5.82 14.43 -0.77
C LYS A 7 6.16 13.42 0.32
N SER A 8 5.94 13.76 1.60
CA SER A 8 6.21 12.87 2.72
C SER A 8 5.35 11.62 2.67
N TYR A 9 4.07 11.76 2.33
CA TYR A 9 3.16 10.64 2.16
C TYR A 9 3.63 9.68 1.08
N VAL A 10 3.87 10.14 -0.17
CA VAL A 10 4.30 9.24 -1.25
C VAL A 10 5.68 8.63 -0.97
N PHE A 11 6.56 9.33 -0.24
CA PHE A 11 7.83 8.77 0.19
C PHE A 11 7.64 7.60 1.16
N ILE A 12 6.86 7.78 2.22
CA ILE A 12 6.59 6.74 3.23
C ILE A 12 5.79 5.58 2.62
N ALA A 13 4.73 5.90 1.88
CA ALA A 13 3.89 4.93 1.19
C ALA A 13 4.69 4.06 0.23
N GLY A 14 5.57 4.67 -0.57
CA GLY A 14 6.44 3.96 -1.51
C GLY A 14 7.47 3.08 -0.80
N LEU A 15 8.07 3.55 0.30
CA LEU A 15 9.00 2.74 1.12
C LEU A 15 8.31 1.50 1.69
N VAL A 16 7.12 1.64 2.27
CA VAL A 16 6.38 0.50 2.84
C VAL A 16 6.04 -0.52 1.76
N MET A 17 5.53 -0.10 0.60
CA MET A 17 5.27 -1.00 -0.53
C MET A 17 6.54 -1.72 -0.99
N LEU A 18 7.66 -1.00 -1.06
CA LEU A 18 8.93 -1.56 -1.51
C LEU A 18 9.47 -2.60 -0.53
N PHE A 19 9.47 -2.31 0.78
CA PHE A 19 9.93 -3.27 1.78
C PHE A 19 9.05 -4.51 1.86
N VAL A 20 7.73 -4.33 1.92
CA VAL A 20 6.78 -5.46 1.95
C VAL A 20 6.88 -6.26 0.65
N GLY A 21 6.90 -5.59 -0.50
CA GLY A 21 7.03 -6.23 -1.80
C GLY A 21 8.32 -7.04 -1.93
N LEU A 22 9.47 -6.50 -1.51
CA LEU A 22 10.75 -7.21 -1.51
C LEU A 22 10.72 -8.43 -0.58
N TYR A 23 10.17 -8.28 0.62
CA TYR A 23 10.08 -9.37 1.59
C TYR A 23 9.16 -10.50 1.09
N THR A 24 8.03 -10.17 0.48
CA THR A 24 7.12 -11.17 -0.11
C THR A 24 7.72 -11.80 -1.38
N ALA A 25 8.44 -11.03 -2.20
CA ALA A 25 8.99 -11.51 -3.47
C ALA A 25 10.26 -12.35 -3.35
N LEU A 26 11.19 -11.93 -2.48
CA LEU A 26 12.50 -12.56 -2.39
C LEU A 26 12.54 -13.67 -1.34
N THR A 27 11.74 -13.52 -0.27
CA THR A 27 11.71 -14.44 0.88
C THR A 27 10.28 -14.92 1.20
N PRO A 28 9.54 -15.51 0.24
CA PRO A 28 8.13 -15.90 0.47
C PRO A 28 7.96 -16.99 1.53
N LEU A 29 8.97 -17.85 1.74
CA LEU A 29 8.91 -18.90 2.78
C LEU A 29 8.92 -18.26 4.18
N GLU A 30 9.79 -17.28 4.39
CA GLU A 30 9.86 -16.53 5.65
C GLU A 30 8.60 -15.69 5.87
N TYR A 31 8.09 -15.08 4.79
CA TYR A 31 6.84 -14.32 4.84
C TYR A 31 5.66 -15.20 5.32
N VAL A 32 5.52 -16.41 4.78
CA VAL A 32 4.48 -17.35 5.23
C VAL A 32 4.74 -17.83 6.66
N ALA A 33 5.99 -18.13 7.01
CA ALA A 33 6.36 -18.56 8.36
C ALA A 33 6.06 -17.47 9.42
N ALA A 34 6.24 -16.19 9.07
CA ALA A 34 5.89 -15.07 9.94
C ALA A 34 4.37 -14.88 10.12
N MET A 35 3.56 -15.48 9.25
CA MET A 35 2.11 -15.32 9.21
C MET A 35 1.34 -16.59 9.60
N THR A 36 2.04 -17.68 9.86
CA THR A 36 1.46 -18.97 10.23
C THR A 36 2.10 -19.45 11.52
N SER A 37 1.33 -20.14 12.37
CA SER A 37 1.80 -20.73 13.63
C SER A 37 2.62 -22.03 13.43
N GLY A 38 3.34 -22.14 12.30
CA GLY A 38 4.44 -23.10 12.12
C GLY A 38 4.11 -24.47 11.53
N ASN A 39 2.85 -24.77 11.19
CA ASN A 39 2.46 -26.16 10.87
C ASN A 39 2.11 -26.45 9.39
N THR A 40 2.15 -25.47 8.50
CA THR A 40 1.74 -25.68 7.09
C THR A 40 2.86 -25.31 6.12
N LEU A 41 3.36 -26.31 5.39
CA LEU A 41 4.28 -26.09 4.27
C LEU A 41 3.53 -25.46 3.09
N PRO A 42 3.95 -24.28 2.60
CA PRO A 42 3.31 -23.64 1.45
C PRO A 42 3.56 -24.44 0.16
N SER A 43 2.55 -24.49 -0.72
CA SER A 43 2.69 -25.13 -2.02
C SER A 43 3.58 -24.31 -2.97
N ILE A 44 4.18 -24.96 -3.98
CA ILE A 44 4.98 -24.26 -5.00
C ILE A 44 4.14 -23.21 -5.74
N ASN A 45 2.86 -23.49 -5.98
CA ASN A 45 1.92 -22.55 -6.60
C ASN A 45 1.72 -21.31 -5.72
N MET A 46 1.50 -21.49 -4.42
CA MET A 46 1.37 -20.38 -3.46
C MET A 46 2.65 -19.55 -3.40
N LEU A 47 3.83 -20.19 -3.40
CA LEU A 47 5.11 -19.49 -3.44
C LEU A 47 5.28 -18.69 -4.74
N SER A 48 4.83 -19.20 -5.88
CA SER A 48 4.85 -18.48 -7.16
C SER A 48 3.93 -17.25 -7.12
N ASP A 49 2.71 -17.40 -6.60
CA ASP A 49 1.74 -16.32 -6.48
C ASP A 49 2.25 -15.20 -5.58
N LEU A 50 2.82 -15.55 -4.42
CA LEU A 50 3.44 -14.58 -3.51
C LEU A 50 4.59 -13.82 -4.19
N ARG A 51 5.42 -14.51 -4.98
CA ARG A 51 6.50 -13.84 -5.72
C ARG A 51 5.98 -12.85 -6.74
N GLY A 52 4.95 -13.23 -7.49
CA GLY A 52 4.29 -12.34 -8.45
C GLY A 52 3.68 -11.11 -7.77
N MET A 53 2.92 -11.31 -6.69
CA MET A 53 2.29 -10.23 -5.92
C MET A 53 3.32 -9.30 -5.27
N GLY A 54 4.37 -9.87 -4.67
CA GLY A 54 5.48 -9.11 -4.10
C GLY A 54 6.21 -8.28 -5.17
N GLY A 55 6.50 -8.88 -6.33
CA GLY A 55 7.14 -8.19 -7.45
C GLY A 55 6.30 -7.03 -7.98
N MET A 56 4.99 -7.20 -8.08
CA MET A 56 4.05 -6.11 -8.40
C MET A 56 4.16 -4.97 -7.38
N LEU A 57 4.15 -5.27 -6.08
CA LEU A 57 4.32 -4.26 -5.03
C LEU A 57 5.66 -3.53 -5.10
N VAL A 58 6.75 -4.22 -5.46
CA VAL A 58 8.06 -3.58 -5.68
C VAL A 58 7.98 -2.55 -6.79
N VAL A 59 7.42 -2.91 -7.95
CA VAL A 59 7.31 -1.99 -9.10
C VAL A 59 6.47 -0.77 -8.75
N LEU A 60 5.31 -0.96 -8.11
CA LEU A 60 4.45 0.13 -7.66
C LEU A 60 5.15 0.99 -6.61
N GLY A 61 5.82 0.37 -5.63
CA GLY A 61 6.56 1.03 -4.57
C GLY A 61 7.70 1.89 -5.11
N VAL A 62 8.47 1.39 -6.08
CA VAL A 62 9.53 2.16 -6.76
C VAL A 62 8.94 3.40 -7.44
N TYR A 63 7.87 3.24 -8.23
CA TYR A 63 7.23 4.37 -8.90
C TYR A 63 6.73 5.43 -7.92
N VAL A 64 6.02 4.99 -6.86
CA VAL A 64 5.49 5.88 -5.82
C VAL A 64 6.63 6.59 -5.07
N LEU A 65 7.69 5.87 -4.71
CA LEU A 65 8.85 6.42 -4.02
C LEU A 65 9.58 7.47 -4.87
N LEU A 66 9.87 7.16 -6.14
CA LEU A 66 10.55 8.07 -7.06
C LEU A 66 9.74 9.35 -7.32
N SER A 67 8.41 9.26 -7.28
CA SER A 67 7.53 10.43 -7.41
C SER A 67 7.76 11.49 -6.31
N ALA A 68 8.29 11.10 -5.14
CA ALA A 68 8.63 12.04 -4.07
C ALA A 68 9.64 13.09 -4.56
N PHE A 69 10.52 12.72 -5.48
CA PHE A 69 11.59 13.57 -6.02
C PHE A 69 11.17 14.31 -7.29
N ARG A 70 10.13 13.85 -8.00
CA ARG A 70 9.69 14.44 -9.28
C ARG A 70 8.24 14.96 -9.19
N SER A 71 8.08 16.28 -9.17
CA SER A 71 6.78 16.94 -8.94
C SER A 71 5.68 16.54 -9.93
N ALA A 72 6.04 16.30 -11.19
CA ALA A 72 5.11 15.88 -12.25
C ALA A 72 4.44 14.53 -11.97
N TRP A 73 5.09 13.65 -11.19
CA TRP A 73 4.59 12.29 -10.93
C TRP A 73 3.85 12.17 -9.60
N ARG A 74 3.86 13.21 -8.75
CA ARG A 74 3.29 13.14 -7.39
C ARG A 74 1.79 12.90 -7.39
N GLN A 75 1.05 13.52 -8.31
CA GLN A 75 -0.40 13.35 -8.35
C GLN A 75 -0.80 11.93 -8.76
N PRO A 76 -0.31 11.38 -9.89
CA PRO A 76 -0.63 10.00 -10.23
C PRO A 76 -0.11 9.00 -9.18
N ALA A 77 1.04 9.26 -8.57
CA ALA A 77 1.53 8.42 -7.48
C ALA A 77 0.70 8.48 -6.20
N LEU A 78 0.16 9.65 -5.83
CA LEU A 78 -0.76 9.81 -4.71
C LEU A 78 -2.05 9.01 -4.96
N MET A 79 -2.63 9.12 -6.16
CA MET A 79 -3.81 8.34 -6.55
C MET A 79 -3.52 6.84 -6.48
N LEU A 80 -2.41 6.41 -7.08
CA LEU A 80 -2.00 5.00 -7.07
C LEU A 80 -1.81 4.46 -5.65
N ALA A 81 -1.06 5.19 -4.80
CA ALA A 81 -0.81 4.77 -3.43
C ALA A 81 -2.10 4.67 -2.61
N ALA A 82 -2.97 5.68 -2.72
CA ALA A 82 -4.26 5.68 -2.04
C ALA A 82 -5.13 4.50 -2.50
N SER A 83 -5.19 4.23 -3.81
CA SER A 83 -5.93 3.09 -4.37
C SER A 83 -5.40 1.77 -3.86
N VAL A 84 -4.08 1.54 -3.92
CA VAL A 84 -3.46 0.28 -3.47
C VAL A 84 -3.76 0.02 -1.99
N TYR A 85 -3.48 0.98 -1.10
CA TYR A 85 -3.73 0.78 0.33
C TYR A 85 -5.22 0.64 0.66
N ALA A 86 -6.10 1.40 -0.01
CA ALA A 86 -7.54 1.23 0.15
C ALA A 86 -8.03 -0.15 -0.31
N THR A 87 -7.50 -0.66 -1.44
CA THR A 87 -7.78 -2.03 -1.92
C THR A 87 -7.34 -3.06 -0.88
N PHE A 88 -6.12 -2.95 -0.33
CA PHE A 88 -5.68 -3.87 0.74
C PHE A 88 -6.63 -3.84 1.94
N VAL A 89 -7.04 -2.66 2.41
CA VAL A 89 -7.96 -2.52 3.55
C VAL A 89 -9.31 -3.18 3.25
N VAL A 90 -9.89 -2.92 2.08
CA VAL A 90 -11.21 -3.47 1.70
C VAL A 90 -11.16 -4.98 1.58
N PHE A 91 -10.20 -5.53 0.83
CA PHE A 91 -10.15 -6.96 0.58
C PHE A 91 -9.61 -7.75 1.79
N ARG A 92 -8.76 -7.17 2.64
CA ARG A 92 -8.43 -7.78 3.94
C ARG A 92 -9.63 -7.80 4.88
N SER A 93 -10.39 -6.72 4.94
CA SER A 93 -11.62 -6.69 5.75
C SER A 93 -12.62 -7.75 5.28
N LEU A 94 -12.73 -7.93 3.96
CA LEU A 94 -13.51 -9.03 3.38
C LEU A 94 -12.97 -10.41 3.81
N GLY A 95 -11.66 -10.63 3.71
CA GLY A 95 -11.02 -11.85 4.20
C GLY A 95 -11.27 -12.09 5.69
N PHE A 96 -11.23 -11.06 6.53
CA PHE A 96 -11.52 -11.20 7.96
C PHE A 96 -12.97 -11.59 8.21
N ALA A 97 -13.89 -11.08 7.39
CA ALA A 97 -15.31 -11.39 7.49
C ALA A 97 -15.65 -12.80 6.99
N LEU A 98 -14.95 -13.29 5.97
CA LEU A 98 -15.22 -14.59 5.34
C LEU A 98 -14.41 -15.73 5.95
N ASP A 99 -13.14 -15.49 6.22
CA ASP A 99 -12.14 -16.51 6.61
C ASP A 99 -11.76 -16.43 8.10
N GLY A 100 -12.16 -15.34 8.78
CA GLY A 100 -11.92 -15.12 10.21
C GLY A 100 -10.72 -14.21 10.54
N THR A 101 -10.52 -13.97 11.84
CA THR A 101 -9.47 -13.06 12.31
C THR A 101 -8.08 -13.68 12.12
N PRO A 102 -7.14 -12.98 11.47
CA PRO A 102 -5.80 -13.51 11.22
C PRO A 102 -4.87 -13.32 12.43
N GLU A 103 -3.66 -13.86 12.32
CA GLU A 103 -2.57 -13.67 13.27
C GLU A 103 -2.16 -12.19 13.44
N LEU A 104 -1.51 -11.89 14.57
CA LEU A 104 -1.13 -10.52 14.95
C LEU A 104 -0.27 -9.80 13.90
N ALA A 105 0.60 -10.53 13.20
CA ALA A 105 1.42 -9.98 12.13
C ALA A 105 0.57 -9.36 11.01
N ILE A 106 -0.46 -10.07 10.53
CA ILE A 106 -1.40 -9.55 9.52
C ILE A 106 -2.20 -8.38 10.10
N MET A 107 -2.64 -8.45 11.35
CA MET A 107 -3.40 -7.35 11.99
C MET A 107 -2.55 -6.07 12.07
N SER A 108 -1.26 -6.19 12.38
CA SER A 108 -0.34 -5.04 12.45
C SER A 108 -0.13 -4.41 11.07
N ALA A 109 0.06 -5.23 10.03
CA ALA A 109 0.16 -4.76 8.66
C ALA A 109 -1.13 -4.05 8.22
N TYR A 110 -2.30 -4.62 8.53
CA TYR A 110 -3.60 -4.02 8.26
C TYR A 110 -3.76 -2.65 8.93
N GLY A 111 -3.27 -2.47 10.17
CA GLY A 111 -3.26 -1.17 10.84
C GLY A 111 -2.46 -0.11 10.07
N ILE A 112 -1.27 -0.47 9.58
CA ILE A 112 -0.44 0.41 8.74
C ILE A 112 -1.15 0.75 7.44
N GLU A 113 -1.74 -0.25 6.78
CA GLU A 113 -2.50 -0.09 5.53
C GLU A 113 -3.68 0.87 5.71
N LEU A 114 -4.42 0.75 6.81
CA LEU A 114 -5.55 1.62 7.12
C LEU A 114 -5.11 3.07 7.29
N VAL A 115 -4.03 3.31 8.03
CA VAL A 115 -3.48 4.66 8.22
C VAL A 115 -3.05 5.25 6.88
N LEU A 116 -2.36 4.48 6.04
CA LEU A 116 -1.89 4.95 4.73
C LEU A 116 -3.04 5.15 3.73
N ALA A 117 -4.08 4.33 3.77
CA ALA A 117 -5.28 4.49 2.96
C ALA A 117 -6.01 5.78 3.32
N LEU A 118 -6.29 6.00 4.62
CA LEU A 118 -6.98 7.19 5.10
C LEU A 118 -6.17 8.46 4.83
N ALA A 119 -4.86 8.43 5.06
CA ALA A 119 -3.97 9.54 4.73
C ALA A 119 -3.97 9.86 3.21
N GLY A 120 -3.94 8.83 2.35
CA GLY A 120 -4.01 9.02 0.91
C GLY A 120 -5.32 9.65 0.44
N VAL A 121 -6.45 9.10 0.90
CA VAL A 121 -7.80 9.59 0.55
C VAL A 121 -8.04 11.01 1.05
N THR A 122 -7.62 11.34 2.28
CA THR A 122 -7.76 12.70 2.83
C THR A 122 -6.92 13.71 2.05
N LEU A 123 -5.70 13.33 1.64
CA LEU A 123 -4.85 14.18 0.80
C LEU A 123 -5.43 14.40 -0.60
N LEU A 124 -6.07 13.39 -1.20
CA LEU A 124 -6.78 13.53 -2.48
C LEU A 124 -7.96 14.51 -2.38
N LYS A 125 -8.86 14.29 -1.41
CA LYS A 125 -10.01 15.17 -1.18
C LYS A 125 -9.60 16.62 -0.91
N ALA A 126 -8.57 16.81 -0.09
CA ALA A 126 -8.06 18.15 0.24
C ALA A 126 -7.43 18.91 -0.95
N ARG A 127 -7.20 18.23 -2.09
CA ARG A 127 -6.79 18.86 -3.37
C ARG A 127 -7.98 19.15 -4.27
N GLU A 128 -8.93 18.24 -4.41
CA GLU A 128 -10.13 18.42 -5.25
C GLU A 128 -10.90 19.67 -4.87
N THR A 129 -11.21 19.84 -3.57
CA THR A 129 -11.90 21.03 -3.05
C THR A 129 -11.23 22.35 -3.44
N LYS A 130 -9.90 22.37 -3.58
CA LYS A 130 -9.18 23.59 -3.98
C LYS A 130 -9.33 23.87 -5.47
N GLN A 131 -9.34 22.82 -6.29
CA GLN A 131 -9.47 22.95 -7.74
C GLN A 131 -10.85 23.51 -8.11
N ASP A 132 -11.89 23.07 -7.40
CA ASP A 132 -13.26 23.58 -7.54
C ASP A 132 -13.36 25.05 -7.13
N MET A 133 -12.76 25.44 -5.99
CA MET A 133 -12.75 26.84 -5.55
C MET A 133 -12.05 27.78 -6.54
N THR A 134 -10.98 27.34 -7.21
CA THR A 134 -10.32 28.14 -8.25
C THR A 134 -11.13 28.22 -9.55
N ALA A 135 -11.95 27.22 -9.85
CA ALA A 135 -12.79 27.21 -11.04
C ALA A 135 -14.02 28.12 -10.89
N VAL A 136 -14.55 28.30 -9.67
CA VAL A 136 -15.68 29.20 -9.38
C VAL A 136 -15.27 30.68 -9.32
N SER A 137 -13.98 30.98 -9.14
CA SER A 137 -13.44 32.35 -9.04
C SER A 137 -12.98 32.97 -10.37
N ILE A 138 -13.26 32.33 -11.51
CA ILE A 138 -12.95 32.79 -12.88
C ILE A 138 -14.28 33.05 -13.58
#